data_AF-A0A3P6NST0-F1
#
_entry.id   AF-A0A3P6NST0-F1
#
_cell.length_a   1.000
_cell.length_b   1.000
_cell.length_c   1.000
_cell.angle_alpha   90.00
_cell.angle_beta   90.00
_cell.angle_gamma   90.00
#
_symmetry.space_group_name_H-M   'P 1'
#
loop_
_entity.id
_entity.type
_entity.pdbx_description
1 polymer ?
#
loop_
_entity_poly.entity_id
_entity_poly.type
_entity_poly.pdbx_seq_one_letter_code
_entity_poly.pdbx_strand_id
1 'polypeptide(L)'
;MTLREWKSDIYHLFYMNETQQRVVAEMKLDLPSQYRFDEVHPNSDARFIENTDKSRFETLRRVYECLPAVSVRCGNELIGVGASTNYKFYLSWPCTLPQEVQSPLEMRVWQDSIGI
;
A
#
# COMPACT_ATOMS: atom_id res chain seq x y z
N MET A 1 -5.98 7.26 25.27
CA MET A 1 -6.68 6.82 24.05
C MET A 1 -6.04 5.54 23.60
N THR A 2 -6.74 4.42 23.70
CA THR A 2 -6.28 3.15 23.17
C THR A 2 -6.29 3.25 21.64
N LEU A 3 -5.10 3.21 21.03
CA LEU A 3 -4.95 2.99 19.59
C LEU A 3 -5.76 1.74 19.26
N ARG A 4 -6.91 1.91 18.59
CA ARG A 4 -7.60 0.77 17.99
C ARG A 4 -6.64 0.21 16.95
N GLU A 5 -6.08 -0.96 17.22
CA GLU A 5 -5.35 -1.71 16.21
C GLU A 5 -6.30 -1.87 15.01
N TRP A 6 -5.96 -1.22 13.91
CA TRP A 6 -6.71 -1.37 12.68
C TRP A 6 -6.32 -2.73 12.09
N LYS A 7 -7.29 -3.62 11.97
CA LYS A 7 -7.11 -4.92 11.32
C LYS A 7 -7.83 -4.87 9.98
N SER A 8 -7.05 -4.97 8.92
CA SER A 8 -7.52 -5.02 7.55
C SER A 8 -7.88 -6.48 7.23
N ASP A 9 -9.17 -6.79 7.07
CA ASP A 9 -9.55 -7.98 6.31
C ASP A 9 -9.78 -7.57 4.85
N ILE A 10 -9.44 -8.48 3.94
CA ILE A 10 -9.13 -8.31 2.50
C ILE A 10 -10.24 -7.60 1.66
N TYR A 11 -11.41 -7.27 2.24
CA TYR A 11 -12.61 -6.83 1.54
C TYR A 11 -13.22 -5.50 2.00
N HIS A 12 -12.56 -4.72 2.87
CA HIS A 12 -13.24 -3.68 3.64
C HIS A 12 -13.67 -2.40 2.87
N LEU A 13 -13.01 -1.99 1.77
CA LEU A 13 -13.37 -0.75 1.05
C LEU A 13 -14.83 -0.71 0.59
N PHE A 14 -15.35 -1.82 0.06
CA PHE A 14 -16.72 -1.90 -0.46
C PHE A 14 -17.81 -1.82 0.61
N TYR A 15 -17.44 -1.95 1.88
CA TYR A 15 -18.36 -1.94 3.01
C TYR A 15 -18.16 -0.74 3.95
N MET A 16 -17.21 0.16 3.67
CA MET A 16 -17.05 1.38 4.45
C MET A 16 -18.14 2.39 4.09
N ASN A 17 -18.96 2.75 5.07
CA ASN A 17 -19.88 3.88 4.94
C ASN A 17 -19.13 5.23 4.98
N GLU A 18 -19.81 6.32 4.63
CA GLU A 18 -19.22 7.68 4.56
C GLU A 18 -18.49 8.09 5.84
N THR A 19 -19.03 7.73 7.01
CA THR A 19 -18.41 8.03 8.30
C THR A 19 -17.08 7.28 8.46
N GLN A 20 -17.02 6.00 8.10
CA GLN A 20 -15.80 5.21 8.16
C GLN A 20 -14.76 5.72 7.16
N GLN A 21 -15.19 6.07 5.95
CA GLN A 21 -14.30 6.64 4.94
C GLN A 21 -13.67 7.96 5.41
N ARG A 22 -14.46 8.85 6.04
CA ARG A 22 -13.95 10.10 6.62
C ARG A 22 -12.91 9.84 7.71
N VAL A 23 -13.17 8.88 8.61
CA VAL A 23 -12.21 8.51 9.67
C VAL A 23 -10.91 7.98 9.07
N VAL A 24 -10.97 7.15 8.04
CA VAL A 24 -9.77 6.63 7.37
C VAL A 24 -9.01 7.76 6.67
N ALA A 25 -9.69 8.62 5.92
CA ALA A 25 -9.07 9.73 5.20
C ALA A 25 -8.35 10.74 6.12
N GLU A 26 -8.86 10.97 7.33
CA GLU A 26 -8.27 11.89 8.31
C GLU A 26 -7.15 11.26 9.17
N MET A 27 -6.95 9.94 9.08
CA MET A 27 -5.98 9.23 9.90
C MET A 27 -4.54 9.65 9.55
N LYS A 28 -3.76 10.08 10.53
CA LYS A 28 -2.32 10.31 10.32
C LYS A 28 -1.58 9.00 10.52
N LEU A 29 -0.84 8.57 9.50
CA LEU A 29 -0.04 7.35 9.51
C LEU A 29 1.43 7.74 9.64
N ASP A 30 2.06 7.28 10.72
CA ASP A 30 3.48 7.44 10.95
C ASP A 30 4.19 6.12 10.67
N LEU A 31 5.35 6.21 10.01
CA LEU A 31 6.29 5.10 9.85
C LEU A 31 7.47 5.30 10.81
N PRO A 32 8.21 4.22 11.14
CA PRO A 32 9.53 4.37 11.78
C PRO A 32 10.41 5.32 10.97
N SER A 33 11.26 6.10 11.64
CA SER A 33 11.96 7.26 11.05
C SER A 33 12.86 6.94 9.86
N GLN A 34 13.31 5.69 9.73
CA GLN A 34 14.10 5.22 8.59
C GLN A 34 13.27 5.00 7.31
N TYR A 35 11.94 4.90 7.43
CA TYR A 35 11.04 4.65 6.33
C TYR A 35 10.22 5.89 5.96
N ARG A 36 9.81 5.97 4.69
CA ARG A 36 8.82 6.94 4.22
C ARG A 36 7.87 6.33 3.22
N PHE A 37 6.65 6.86 3.17
CA PHE A 37 5.78 6.66 2.03
C PHE A 37 6.28 7.48 0.85
N ASP A 38 6.13 6.93 -0.35
CA ASP A 38 6.48 7.59 -1.59
C ASP A 38 5.53 7.15 -2.70
N GLU A 39 5.49 7.90 -3.80
CA GLU A 39 4.76 7.49 -4.99
C GLU A 39 5.40 6.22 -5.59
N VAL A 40 4.55 5.38 -6.18
CA VAL A 40 5.06 4.24 -6.95
C VAL A 40 5.50 4.75 -8.31
N HIS A 41 6.70 4.34 -8.75
CA HIS A 41 7.24 4.70 -10.05
C HIS A 41 7.49 3.42 -10.85
N PRO A 42 6.49 2.91 -11.58
CA PRO A 42 6.50 1.53 -12.12
C PRO A 42 7.68 1.22 -13.05
N ASN A 43 8.27 2.24 -13.68
CA ASN A 43 9.45 2.09 -14.53
C ASN A 43 10.76 2.08 -13.73
N SER A 44 10.95 2.98 -12.77
CA SER A 44 12.17 2.98 -11.94
C SER A 44 12.17 1.85 -10.92
N ASP A 45 10.98 1.42 -10.49
CA ASP A 45 10.75 0.32 -9.55
C ASP A 45 10.59 -1.03 -10.26
N ALA A 46 10.75 -1.08 -11.58
CA ALA A 46 10.48 -2.25 -12.42
C ALA A 46 11.21 -3.52 -11.95
N ARG A 47 12.48 -3.39 -11.53
CA ARG A 47 13.26 -4.54 -11.03
C ARG A 47 12.64 -5.17 -9.79
N PHE A 48 12.11 -4.35 -8.89
CA PHE A 48 11.44 -4.82 -7.68
C PHE A 48 10.14 -5.56 -8.02
N ILE A 49 9.35 -4.98 -8.93
CA ILE A 49 8.10 -5.54 -9.41
C ILE A 49 8.33 -6.88 -10.12
N GLU A 50 9.34 -6.93 -11.00
CA GLU A 50 9.73 -8.13 -11.75
C GLU A 50 10.21 -9.26 -10.82
N ASN A 51 11.00 -8.93 -9.79
CA ASN A 51 11.48 -9.92 -8.83
C ASN A 51 10.37 -10.54 -7.98
N THR A 52 9.24 -9.85 -7.83
CA THR A 52 8.09 -10.37 -7.08
C THR A 52 7.37 -11.46 -7.86
N ASP A 53 7.02 -11.19 -9.13
CA ASP A 53 6.41 -12.17 -10.01
C ASP A 53 6.76 -11.86 -11.48
N LYS A 54 7.82 -12.51 -11.97
CA LYS A 54 8.29 -12.35 -13.35
C LYS A 54 7.20 -12.64 -14.38
N SER A 55 6.33 -13.63 -14.10
CA SER A 55 5.28 -14.03 -15.03
C SER A 55 4.17 -12.98 -15.14
N ARG A 56 4.04 -12.11 -14.13
CA ARG A 56 3.00 -11.09 -14.05
C ARG A 56 3.55 -9.67 -14.10
N PHE A 57 4.84 -9.48 -14.42
CA PHE A 57 5.52 -8.18 -14.39
C PHE A 57 4.73 -7.06 -15.10
N GLU A 58 4.38 -7.24 -16.38
CA GLU A 58 3.63 -6.21 -17.13
C GLU A 58 2.24 -5.93 -16.54
N THR A 59 1.58 -6.97 -16.02
CA THR A 59 0.28 -6.83 -15.36
C THR A 59 0.42 -6.03 -14.06
N LEU A 60 1.45 -6.33 -13.25
CA LEU A 60 1.73 -5.61 -12.00
C LEU A 60 2.14 -4.16 -12.26
N ARG A 61 3.00 -3.92 -13.28
CA ARG A 61 3.38 -2.57 -13.70
C ARG A 61 2.16 -1.72 -14.04
N ARG A 62 1.23 -2.25 -14.85
CA ARG A 62 -0.02 -1.56 -15.19
C ARG A 62 -0.95 -1.37 -14.00
N VAL A 63 -1.01 -2.32 -13.07
CA VAL A 63 -1.76 -2.18 -11.81
C VAL A 63 -1.27 -0.95 -11.04
N TYR A 64 0.04 -0.79 -10.89
CA TYR A 64 0.62 0.35 -10.19
C TYR A 64 0.51 1.68 -10.94
N GLU A 65 0.31 1.66 -12.26
CA GLU A 65 0.06 2.87 -13.07
C GLU A 65 -1.39 3.36 -12.98
N CYS A 66 -2.35 2.45 -12.81
CA CYS A 66 -3.77 2.76 -13.01
C CYS A 66 -4.59 2.80 -11.72
N LEU A 67 -4.02 2.42 -10.58
CA LEU A 67 -4.77 2.22 -9.33
C LEU A 67 -4.10 2.96 -8.16
N PRO A 68 -4.86 3.25 -7.08
CA PRO A 68 -4.28 3.75 -5.84
C PRO A 68 -3.15 2.83 -5.39
N ALA A 69 -1.95 3.38 -5.34
CA ALA A 69 -0.75 2.63 -5.07
C ALA A 69 0.25 3.48 -4.30
N VAL A 70 0.93 2.86 -3.34
CA VAL A 70 1.90 3.53 -2.48
C VAL A 70 3.12 2.64 -2.31
N SER A 71 4.29 3.26 -2.29
CA SER A 71 5.54 2.59 -1.98
C SER A 71 6.03 2.95 -0.58
N VAL A 72 6.82 2.06 0.01
CA VAL A 72 7.64 2.35 1.20
C VAL A 72 9.10 2.25 0.84
N ARG A 73 9.85 3.30 1.17
CA ARG A 73 11.30 3.37 0.95
C ARG A 73 12.07 3.50 2.25
N CYS A 74 13.23 2.85 2.33
CA CYS A 74 14.26 3.09 3.34
C CYS A 74 15.43 3.80 2.65
N GLY A 75 15.65 5.08 2.94
CA GLY A 75 16.58 5.89 2.14
C GLY A 75 16.12 5.98 0.67
N ASN A 76 16.89 5.44 -0.27
CA ASN A 76 16.51 5.35 -1.69
C ASN A 76 16.04 3.96 -2.11
N GLU A 77 16.14 2.98 -1.22
CA GLU A 77 15.80 1.60 -1.50
C GLU A 77 14.30 1.39 -1.38
N LEU A 78 13.72 0.72 -2.38
CA LEU A 78 12.32 0.30 -2.35
C LEU A 78 12.20 -0.97 -1.51
N ILE A 79 11.39 -0.90 -0.45
CA ILE A 79 11.20 -2.00 0.51
C ILE A 79 9.83 -2.66 0.34
N GLY A 80 8.83 -1.91 -0.12
CA GLY A 80 7.47 -2.41 -0.27
C GLY A 80 6.65 -1.61 -1.26
N VAL A 81 5.72 -2.28 -1.94
CA VAL A 81 4.69 -1.63 -2.77
C VAL A 81 3.35 -2.27 -2.46
N GLY A 82 2.35 -1.42 -2.21
CA GLY A 82 0.95 -1.81 -2.06
C GLY A 82 0.09 -1.14 -3.12
N ALA A 83 -0.91 -1.86 -3.63
CA ALA A 83 -1.96 -1.31 -4.48
C ALA A 83 -3.33 -1.91 -4.15
N SER A 84 -4.36 -1.09 -4.27
CA SER A 84 -5.75 -1.52 -4.13
C SER A 84 -6.33 -1.90 -5.48
N THR A 85 -6.97 -3.07 -5.58
CA THR A 85 -7.84 -3.42 -6.71
C THR A 85 -9.26 -3.66 -6.23
N ASN A 86 -10.19 -3.72 -7.18
CA ASN A 86 -11.61 -3.95 -6.92
C ASN A 86 -11.96 -5.23 -6.14
N TYR A 87 -11.02 -6.16 -5.94
CA TYR A 87 -11.30 -7.41 -5.23
C TYR A 87 -10.17 -7.88 -4.30
N LYS A 88 -8.99 -7.23 -4.35
CA LYS A 88 -7.80 -7.68 -3.63
C LYS A 88 -6.86 -6.52 -3.33
N PHE A 89 -6.16 -6.64 -2.21
CA PHE A 89 -4.97 -5.87 -1.93
C PHE A 89 -3.76 -6.56 -2.55
N TYR A 90 -2.97 -5.85 -3.37
CA TYR A 90 -1.75 -6.38 -3.98
C TYR A 90 -0.53 -5.85 -3.25
N LEU A 91 0.16 -6.74 -2.55
CA LEU A 91 1.45 -6.47 -1.93
C LEU A 91 2.54 -7.26 -2.64
N SER A 92 3.41 -6.54 -3.33
CA SER A 92 4.67 -7.12 -3.81
C SER A 92 5.65 -7.08 -2.63
N TRP A 93 5.62 -8.12 -1.81
CA TRP A 93 6.54 -8.28 -0.67
C TRP A 93 7.83 -8.94 -1.15
N PRO A 94 8.99 -8.25 -1.11
CA PRO A 94 10.23 -8.97 -0.88
C PRO A 94 10.12 -9.56 0.53
N CYS A 95 10.64 -10.75 0.70
CA CYS A 95 10.65 -11.53 1.93
C CYS A 95 10.61 -10.65 3.21
N THR A 96 9.47 -10.70 3.90
CA THR A 96 9.20 -10.09 5.22
C THR A 96 9.41 -8.57 5.33
N LEU A 97 8.42 -7.78 4.87
CA LEU A 97 8.26 -6.41 5.39
C LEU A 97 8.10 -6.46 6.92
N PRO A 98 8.73 -5.55 7.67
CA PRO A 98 8.47 -5.43 9.10
C PRO A 98 6.98 -5.20 9.37
N GLN A 99 6.42 -5.89 10.36
CA GLN A 99 5.00 -5.76 10.72
C GLN A 99 4.61 -4.30 11.04
N GLU A 100 5.54 -3.54 11.62
CA GLU A 100 5.39 -2.10 11.92
C GLU A 100 5.25 -1.21 10.67
N VAL A 101 5.67 -1.67 9.49
CA VAL A 101 5.52 -0.98 8.21
C VAL A 101 4.32 -1.52 7.43
N GLN A 102 3.99 -2.80 7.61
CA GLN A 102 2.93 -3.48 6.87
C GLN A 102 1.56 -2.84 7.09
N SER A 103 1.10 -2.73 8.35
CA SER A 103 -0.23 -2.18 8.64
C SER A 103 -0.36 -0.72 8.17
N PRO A 104 0.62 0.17 8.39
CA PRO A 104 0.56 1.52 7.84
C PRO A 104 0.54 1.57 6.31
N LEU A 105 1.28 0.71 5.61
CA LEU A 105 1.22 0.65 4.14
C LEU A 105 -0.16 0.24 3.63
N GLU A 106 -0.74 -0.80 4.22
CA GLU A 106 -2.11 -1.23 3.90
C GLU A 106 -3.10 -0.08 4.11
N MET A 107 -3.03 0.56 5.26
CA MET A 107 -3.87 1.72 5.58
C MET A 107 -3.69 2.89 4.64
N ARG A 108 -2.44 3.17 4.24
CA ARG A 108 -2.15 4.31 3.38
C ARG A 108 -2.72 4.11 1.98
N VAL A 109 -2.63 2.89 1.44
CA VAL A 109 -3.27 2.56 0.15
C VAL A 109 -4.79 2.65 0.24
N TRP A 110 -5.40 2.31 1.38
CA TRP A 110 -6.84 2.54 1.59
C TRP A 110 -7.21 4.03 1.57
N GLN A 111 -6.42 4.90 2.20
CA GLN A 111 -6.62 6.35 2.15
C GLN A 111 -6.61 6.87 0.71
N ASP A 112 -5.59 6.47 -0.05
CA ASP A 112 -5.45 6.88 -1.45
C ASP A 112 -6.60 6.35 -2.32
N SER A 113 -7.27 5.26 -1.92
CA SER A 113 -8.40 4.68 -2.65
C SER A 113 -9.74 5.38 -2.40
N ILE A 114 -9.90 6.08 -1.27
CA ILE A 114 -11.14 6.82 -0.95
C ILE A 114 -11.21 8.14 -1.72
N GLY A 115 -10.05 8.69 -2.11
CA GLY A 115 -9.96 9.99 -2.78
C GLY A 115 -10.11 9.98 -4.30
N ILE A 116 -10.33 8.81 -4.92
CA ILE A 116 -10.59 8.63 -6.36
C ILE A 116 -12.09 8.52 -6.62
#